data_AF-A0AAW5ML17-F1
#
_entry.id   AF-A0AAW5ML17-F1
#
_cell.length_a   1.000
_cell.length_b   1.000
_cell.length_c   1.000
_cell.angle_alpha   90.00
_cell.angle_beta   90.00
_cell.angle_gamma   90.00
#
_symmetry.space_group_name_H-M   'P 1'
#
loop_
_entity.id
_entity.type
_entity.pdbx_description
1 polymer ?
#
loop_
_entity_poly.entity_id
_entity_poly.type
_entity_poly.pdbx_seq_one_letter_code
_entity_poly.pdbx_strand_id
1 'polypeptide(L)' 'MSHNLCSLPPEQQERVEVEKAAAYAVWKERNPEIKTPAESEAGNYKGEMQTFFLQQVERYR' A
#
# COMPACT_ATOMS: atom_id res chain seq x y z
N MET A 1 11.22 -14.97 -17.93
CA MET A 1 11.34 -13.53 -18.21
C MET A 1 11.28 -12.80 -16.88
N SER A 2 12.24 -11.95 -16.54
CA SER A 2 12.19 -11.12 -15.33
C SER A 2 11.31 -9.89 -15.57
N HIS A 3 10.47 -9.53 -14.60
CA HIS A 3 9.78 -8.24 -14.60
C HIS A 3 10.59 -7.26 -13.76
N ASN A 4 11.26 -6.32 -14.43
CA ASN A 4 12.04 -5.29 -13.74
C ASN A 4 11.11 -4.14 -13.33
N LEU A 5 10.76 -4.10 -12.04
CA LEU A 5 9.91 -3.05 -11.46
C LEU A 5 10.59 -1.68 -11.49
N CYS A 6 11.93 -1.62 -11.48
CA CYS A 6 12.69 -0.38 -11.56
C CYS A 6 12.69 0.22 -12.98
N SER A 7 12.23 -0.52 -13.99
CA SER A 7 12.08 -0.04 -15.37
C SER A 7 10.71 0.57 -15.65
N LEU A 8 9.78 0.50 -14.70
CA LEU A 8 8.44 1.07 -14.86
C LEU A 8 8.51 2.61 -14.88
N PRO A 9 7.53 3.29 -15.50
CA PRO A 9 7.36 4.72 -15.37
C PRO A 9 7.27 5.13 -13.88
N PRO A 10 7.77 6.32 -13.48
CA PRO A 10 7.79 6.75 -12.07
C PRO A 10 6.43 6.67 -11.38
N GLU A 11 5.34 7.00 -12.06
CA GLU A 11 3.98 6.90 -11.53
C GLU A 11 3.59 5.46 -11.19
N GLN A 12 4.00 4.49 -12.01
CA GLN A 12 3.75 3.07 -11.74
C GLN A 12 4.62 2.55 -10.60
N GLN A 13 5.85 3.04 -10.47
CA GLN A 13 6.70 2.71 -9.33
C GLN A 13 6.09 3.24 -8.01
N GLU A 14 5.56 4.46 -8.02
CA GLU A 14 4.86 5.03 -6.87
C GLU A 14 3.66 4.17 -6.46
N ARG A 15 2.83 3.75 -7.44
CA ARG A 15 1.70 2.84 -7.16
C ARG A 15 2.14 1.52 -6.55
N VAL A 16 3.27 0.95 -7.01
CA VAL A 16 3.82 -0.29 -6.43
C VAL A 16 4.24 -0.10 -4.98
N GLU A 17 4.89 1.03 -4.64
CA GLU A 17 5.26 1.32 -3.25
C GLU A 17 4.02 1.56 -2.37
N VAL A 18 2.98 2.21 -2.89
CA VAL A 18 1.70 2.39 -2.18
C VAL A 18 1.00 1.04 -1.95
N GLU A 19 0.97 0.16 -2.96
CA GLU A 19 0.37 -1.18 -2.86
C GLU A 19 1.11 -2.05 -1.84
N LYS A 20 2.44 -1.99 -1.85
CA LYS A 20 3.30 -2.67 -0.85
C LYS A 20 3.03 -2.15 0.56
N ALA A 21 2.88 -0.85 0.74
CA ALA A 21 2.55 -0.27 2.03
C ALA A 21 1.16 -0.71 2.51
N ALA A 22 0.16 -0.75 1.62
CA ALA A 22 -1.19 -1.21 1.95
C ALA A 22 -1.19 -2.69 2.39
N ALA A 23 -0.49 -3.56 1.66
CA ALA A 23 -0.34 -4.96 2.04
C ALA A 23 0.33 -5.12 3.41
N TYR A 24 1.36 -4.31 3.69
CA TYR A 24 2.02 -4.32 4.99
C TYR A 24 1.13 -3.79 6.12
N ALA A 25 0.33 -2.76 5.86
CA ALA A 25 -0.61 -2.21 6.81
C ALA A 25 -1.68 -3.25 7.21
N VAL A 26 -2.24 -3.97 6.24
CA VAL A 26 -3.18 -5.08 6.49
C VAL A 26 -2.51 -6.21 7.26
N TRP A 27 -1.26 -6.55 6.91
CA TRP A 27 -0.51 -7.54 7.68
C TRP A 27 -0.33 -7.09 9.14
N LYS A 28 0.02 -5.83 9.40
CA LYS A 28 0.14 -5.27 10.76
C LYS A 28 -1.17 -5.33 11.55
N GLU A 29 -2.30 -5.07 10.89
CA GLU A 29 -3.64 -5.18 11.49
C GLU A 29 -3.94 -6.62 11.95
N ARG A 30 -3.57 -7.61 11.13
CA ARG A 30 -3.74 -9.04 11.44
C ARG A 30 -2.73 -9.56 12.46
N ASN A 31 -1.61 -8.86 12.69
CA ASN A 31 -0.61 -9.28 13.65
C ASN A 31 -1.00 -8.92 15.09
N PRO A 32 -1.07 -9.91 16.00
CA PRO A 32 -1.58 -9.71 17.36
C PRO A 32 -0.70 -8.79 18.21
N GLU A 33 0.57 -8.60 17.85
CA GLU A 33 1.54 -7.75 18.56
C GLU A 33 1.42 -6.27 18.20
N ILE A 34 0.90 -5.94 17.01
CA ILE A 34 0.92 -4.57 16.46
C ILE A 34 -0.50 -3.96 16.46
N LYS A 35 -1.51 -4.71 15.98
CA LYS A 35 -2.94 -4.32 15.94
C LYS A 35 -3.21 -2.87 15.54
N THR A 36 -2.42 -2.33 14.61
CA THR A 36 -2.60 -0.97 14.13
C THR A 36 -3.57 -0.98 12.95
N PRO A 37 -4.63 -0.16 12.94
CA PRO A 37 -5.57 -0.12 11.82
C PRO A 37 -4.85 0.28 10.53
N ALA A 38 -5.05 -0.47 9.45
CA ALA A 38 -4.38 -0.20 8.18
C ALA A 38 -4.68 1.21 7.62
N GLU A 39 -5.88 1.72 7.91
CA GLU A 39 -6.34 3.07 7.54
C GLU A 39 -5.52 4.19 8.19
N SER A 40 -4.80 3.92 9.27
CA SER A 40 -3.98 4.92 9.97
C SER A 40 -2.85 5.46 9.09
N GLU A 41 -2.39 4.67 8.12
CA GLU A 41 -1.32 5.06 7.20
C GLU A 41 -1.82 5.80 5.95
N ALA A 42 -3.15 5.86 5.74
CA ALA A 42 -3.72 6.60 4.62
C ALA A 42 -3.38 8.10 4.67
N GLY A 43 -3.16 8.65 5.87
CA GLY A 43 -2.76 10.05 6.06
C GLY A 43 -1.34 10.38 5.54
N ASN A 44 -0.51 9.37 5.25
CA ASN A 44 0.82 9.56 4.65
C ASN A 44 0.74 9.88 3.15
N TYR A 45 -0.40 9.64 2.52
CA TYR A 45 -0.62 9.83 1.09
C TYR A 45 -1.55 11.02 0.84
N LYS A 46 -1.45 11.64 -0.34
CA LYS A 46 -2.27 12.79 -0.73
C LYS A 46 -3.03 12.50 -2.02
N GLY A 47 -4.25 13.01 -2.11
CA GLY A 47 -5.05 12.96 -3.34
C GLY A 47 -5.33 11.53 -3.80
N GLU A 48 -5.08 11.25 -5.08
CA GLU A 48 -5.40 9.97 -5.70
C GLU A 48 -4.64 8.78 -5.09
N MET A 49 -3.42 8.99 -4.58
CA MET A 49 -2.64 7.93 -3.93
C MET A 49 -3.22 7.51 -2.58
N GLN A 50 -3.90 8.42 -1.88
CA GLN A 50 -4.63 8.08 -0.64
C GLN A 50 -5.84 7.20 -0.95
N THR A 51 -6.62 7.56 -1.99
CA THR A 51 -7.74 6.73 -2.44
C THR A 51 -7.26 5.38 -2.93
N PHE A 52 -6.16 5.34 -3.69
CA PHE A 52 -5.56 4.09 -4.17
C PHE A 52 -5.07 3.22 -3.00
N PHE A 53 -4.42 3.79 -1.99
CA PHE A 53 -4.01 3.08 -0.78
C PHE A 53 -5.20 2.41 -0.09
N LEU A 54 -6.29 3.15 0.15
CA LEU A 54 -7.49 2.62 0.80
C LEU A 54 -8.13 1.48 0.00
N GLN A 55 -8.18 1.61 -1.33
CA GLN A 55 -8.64 0.53 -2.22
C GLN A 55 -7.77 -0.72 -2.10
N GLN A 56 -6.44 -0.58 -2.02
CA GLN A 56 -5.56 -1.74 -1.84
C GLN A 56 -5.69 -2.34 -0.44
N VAL A 57 -5.85 -1.52 0.60
CA VAL A 57 -6.13 -2.01 1.96
C VAL A 57 -7.39 -2.86 1.96
N GLU A 58 -8.48 -2.38 1.38
CA GLU A 58 -9.74 -3.14 1.27
C GLU A 58 -9.55 -4.45 0.48
N ARG A 59 -8.77 -4.42 -0.60
CA ARG A 59 -8.47 -5.60 -1.43
C ARG A 59 -7.69 -6.68 -0.69
N TYR A 60 -6.78 -6.29 0.21
CA TYR A 60 -5.93 -7.23 0.95
C TYR A 60 -6.51 -7.68 2.29
N ARG A 61 -7.48 -6.93 2.84
CA ARG A 61 -8.15 -7.20 4.11
C ARG A 61 -8.94 -8.50 4.10
#